data_AF-A0A3Q1BBK9-F1
#
_entry.id   AF-A0A3Q1BBK9-F1
#
_cell.length_a   1.000
_cell.length_b   1.000
_cell.length_c   1.000
_cell.angle_alpha   90.00
_cell.angle_beta   90.00
_cell.angle_gamma   90.00
#
_symmetry.space_group_name_H-M   'P 1'
#
loop_
_entity.id
_entity.type
_entity.pdbx_description
1 polymer ?
#
loop_
_entity_poly.entity_id
_entity_poly.type
_entity_poly.pdbx_seq_one_letter_code
_entity_poly.pdbx_strand_id
1 'polypeptide(L)'
;CSNSPENLFPTDKPKAVLSVSPSWLSPGTSVTLSCEVEHSSAGWRFYWYKAVPDLSGTSYSYELLPGSINGTEQDSYIIHGKTQTAGFTCRAGRGDPEYYSDYSDPKFVWSGDFHPAASLTVNPDTVQHFSSTSVSLSCEGNSTKWRVIGSINNVFMLQCSILGTMNGSTCNVDRILPVDIVYWCESGSAFSNAVNITGHIILVSPVHPVTEGDSVTLGCKLRTQNVLSNVFFYKDDKLIQNDSRGEMSISAVSESDEGFYKCQYSGKESPQSWMAVKSSSSEKSSFPVLLITGLVCGVLLILILLFLLMCCCRKIKGEMFYIQ
;
A
#
# COMPACT_ATOMS: atom_id res chain seq x y z
N CYS A 1 13.42 22.23 66.93
CA CYS A 1 12.31 21.48 66.30
C CYS A 1 11.39 22.52 65.68
N SER A 2 11.18 22.61 64.37
CA SER A 2 10.90 21.52 63.45
C SER A 2 11.19 21.96 62.01
N ASN A 3 12.16 21.32 61.35
CA ASN A 3 12.24 21.34 59.89
C ASN A 3 11.33 20.21 59.39
N SER A 4 10.19 20.57 58.82
CA SER A 4 9.39 19.62 58.04
C SER A 4 10.07 19.48 56.67
N PRO A 5 10.32 18.26 56.16
CA PRO A 5 10.81 18.10 54.81
C PRO A 5 9.65 18.42 53.86
N GLU A 6 9.84 19.41 52.99
CA GLU A 6 9.01 19.55 51.79
C GLU A 6 9.22 18.28 50.94
N ASN A 7 8.23 17.40 50.95
CA ASN A 7 8.12 16.33 49.98
C ASN A 7 7.88 16.97 48.60
N LEU A 8 8.95 17.20 47.84
CA LEU A 8 8.85 17.35 46.39
C LEU A 8 8.44 16.00 45.80
N PHE A 9 7.13 15.77 45.65
CA PHE A 9 6.63 14.76 44.73
C PHE A 9 6.95 15.23 43.30
N PRO A 10 7.60 14.44 42.44
CA PRO A 10 7.62 14.71 41.01
C PRO A 10 6.16 14.68 40.53
N THR A 11 5.61 15.83 40.17
CA THR A 11 4.21 16.00 39.75
C THR A 11 3.93 15.53 38.33
N ASP A 12 4.94 15.02 37.61
CA ASP A 12 4.76 14.55 36.23
C ASP A 12 4.63 13.03 36.19
N LYS A 13 3.50 12.56 35.68
CA LYS A 13 3.20 11.14 35.50
C LYS A 13 4.08 10.61 34.36
N PRO A 14 4.68 9.40 34.48
CA PRO A 14 5.57 8.90 33.44
C PRO A 14 4.80 8.70 32.14
N LYS A 15 5.41 9.06 31.00
CA LYS A 15 4.84 8.86 29.66
C LYS A 15 5.38 7.59 29.02
N ALA A 16 4.49 6.75 28.48
CA ALA A 16 4.87 5.59 27.68
C ALA A 16 5.20 6.01 26.24
N VAL A 17 6.11 5.27 25.60
CA VAL A 17 6.54 5.49 24.22
C VAL A 17 6.36 4.19 23.45
N LEU A 18 5.49 4.21 22.44
CA LEU A 18 5.22 3.07 21.58
C LEU A 18 6.05 3.14 20.30
N SER A 19 6.67 2.00 19.98
CA SER A 19 7.33 1.71 18.72
C SER A 19 6.63 0.55 18.02
N VAL A 20 6.55 0.60 16.68
CA VAL A 20 5.92 -0.45 15.86
C VAL A 20 6.84 -0.84 14.72
N SER A 21 6.95 -2.13 14.43
CA SER A 21 7.75 -2.63 13.31
C SER A 21 7.17 -3.93 12.73
N PRO A 22 6.90 -4.00 11.41
CA PRO A 22 6.93 -2.91 10.43
C PRO A 22 5.66 -2.04 10.47
N SER A 23 5.73 -0.80 9.98
CA SER A 23 4.57 0.10 9.87
C SER A 23 3.72 -0.14 8.62
N TRP A 24 4.30 -0.72 7.56
CA TRP A 24 3.61 -1.06 6.31
C TRP A 24 3.53 -2.57 6.17
N LEU A 25 2.33 -3.11 6.09
CA LEU A 25 2.08 -4.55 6.15
C LEU A 25 1.95 -5.16 4.76
N SER A 26 2.80 -6.13 4.46
CA SER A 26 2.56 -7.08 3.37
C SER A 26 1.63 -8.21 3.86
N PRO A 27 0.85 -8.85 2.96
CA PRO A 27 -0.01 -9.96 3.35
C PRO A 27 0.74 -11.04 4.14
N GLY A 28 0.24 -11.40 5.32
CA GLY A 28 0.81 -12.45 6.17
C GLY A 28 1.96 -12.01 7.08
N THR A 29 2.38 -10.73 7.07
CA THR A 29 3.41 -10.25 8.00
C THR A 29 2.85 -10.10 9.42
N SER A 30 3.71 -10.34 10.41
CA SER A 30 3.40 -10.06 11.81
C SER A 30 3.96 -8.70 12.20
N VAL A 31 3.26 -8.00 13.10
CA VAL A 31 3.68 -6.71 13.64
C VAL A 31 4.19 -6.91 15.06
N THR A 32 5.33 -6.30 15.36
CA THR A 32 5.83 -6.20 16.74
C THR A 32 5.54 -4.80 17.26
N LEU A 33 4.83 -4.72 18.37
CA LEU A 33 4.68 -3.51 19.19
C LEU A 33 5.72 -3.57 20.32
N SER A 34 6.37 -2.45 20.62
CA SER A 34 7.32 -2.33 21.74
C SER A 34 7.03 -1.07 22.53
N CYS A 35 7.01 -1.15 23.86
CA CYS A 35 6.60 -0.07 24.75
C CYS A 35 7.71 0.24 25.75
N GLU A 36 8.10 1.51 25.83
CA GLU A 36 9.12 1.98 26.75
C GLU A 36 8.55 3.03 27.69
N VAL A 37 9.06 3.08 28.92
CA VAL A 37 8.71 4.11 29.91
C VAL A 37 10.00 4.66 30.47
N GLU A 38 10.09 5.98 30.56
CA GLU A 38 11.28 6.66 31.10
C GLU A 38 11.59 6.14 32.52
N HIS A 39 12.87 5.91 32.82
CA HIS A 39 13.34 5.36 34.10
C HIS A 39 12.82 3.91 34.35
N SER A 40 13.10 3.02 33.38
CA SER A 40 12.60 1.64 33.27
C SER A 40 13.07 0.63 34.34
N SER A 41 13.74 1.09 35.40
CA SER A 41 14.28 0.23 36.45
C SER A 41 13.19 -0.27 37.43
N ALA A 42 12.52 -1.34 36.99
CA ALA A 42 11.82 -2.41 37.71
C ALA A 42 10.33 -2.23 38.10
N GLY A 43 9.51 -3.19 37.63
CA GLY A 43 8.15 -3.47 38.12
C GLY A 43 6.99 -3.08 37.19
N TRP A 44 7.26 -2.64 35.96
CA TRP A 44 6.20 -2.27 35.00
C TRP A 44 5.53 -3.50 34.38
N ARG A 45 4.20 -3.47 34.31
CA ARG A 45 3.39 -4.34 33.48
C ARG A 45 2.81 -3.52 32.34
N PHE A 46 3.00 -3.99 31.12
CA PHE A 46 2.59 -3.31 29.90
C PHE A 46 1.21 -3.77 29.45
N TYR A 47 0.40 -2.79 29.06
CA TYR A 47 -0.95 -2.93 28.59
C TYR A 47 -1.03 -2.37 27.17
N TRP A 48 -1.67 -3.13 26.27
CA TRP A 48 -1.73 -2.87 24.85
C TRP A 48 -3.16 -2.64 24.41
N TYR A 49 -3.37 -1.59 23.64
CA TYR A 49 -4.70 -1.17 23.23
C TYR A 49 -4.75 -0.92 21.73
N LYS A 50 -5.92 -1.17 21.14
CA LYS A 50 -6.30 -0.73 19.81
C LYS A 50 -6.91 0.67 19.91
N ALA A 51 -6.50 1.57 19.01
CA ALA A 51 -7.09 2.88 18.87
C ALA A 51 -8.39 2.80 18.07
N VAL A 52 -9.43 3.46 18.58
CA VAL A 52 -10.75 3.58 17.96
C VAL A 52 -11.03 5.06 17.68
N PRO A 53 -11.30 5.45 16.43
CA PRO A 53 -11.50 6.86 16.07
C PRO A 53 -12.72 7.46 16.77
N ASP A 54 -12.51 8.54 17.51
CA ASP A 54 -13.59 9.40 17.98
C ASP A 54 -13.78 10.54 16.99
N LEU A 55 -14.83 10.48 16.17
CA LEU A 55 -15.09 11.40 15.05
C LEU A 55 -15.27 12.88 15.46
N SER A 56 -15.25 13.22 16.76
CA SER A 56 -15.38 14.59 17.27
C SER A 56 -14.10 15.46 17.16
N GLY A 57 -12.92 14.86 16.92
CA GLY A 57 -11.65 15.60 16.88
C GLY A 57 -10.50 14.86 16.19
N THR A 58 -9.31 14.86 16.80
CA THR A 58 -8.17 13.98 16.46
C THR A 58 -7.90 12.95 17.57
N SER A 59 -8.80 12.87 18.55
CA SER A 59 -8.73 11.93 19.66
C SER A 59 -9.09 10.50 19.22
N TYR A 60 -8.61 9.57 20.03
CA TYR A 60 -8.93 8.15 19.95
C TYR A 60 -9.38 7.66 21.32
N SER A 61 -10.37 6.79 21.34
CA SER A 61 -10.61 5.91 22.48
C SER A 61 -9.78 4.63 22.33
N TYR A 62 -9.62 3.89 23.42
CA TYR A 62 -8.70 2.77 23.48
C TYR A 62 -9.39 1.51 24.00
N GLU A 63 -9.33 0.44 23.20
CA GLU A 63 -9.87 -0.89 23.54
C GLU A 63 -8.72 -1.85 23.83
N LEU A 64 -8.80 -2.59 24.93
CA LEU A 64 -7.77 -3.58 25.32
C LEU A 64 -7.62 -4.67 24.25
N LEU A 65 -6.36 -4.98 23.89
CA LEU A 65 -6.08 -6.11 23.02
C LEU A 65 -6.29 -7.44 23.75
N PRO A 66 -6.64 -8.51 23.02
CA PRO A 66 -6.79 -9.85 23.59
C PRO A 66 -5.51 -10.29 24.32
N GLY A 67 -5.67 -10.81 25.54
CA GLY A 67 -4.54 -11.24 26.37
C GLY A 67 -3.83 -10.11 27.14
N SER A 68 -4.25 -8.84 26.98
CA SER A 68 -3.64 -7.71 27.68
C SER A 68 -4.33 -7.30 29.00
N ILE A 69 -5.37 -8.01 29.43
CA ILE A 69 -6.23 -7.61 30.58
C ILE A 69 -5.45 -7.43 31.88
N ASN A 70 -4.49 -8.32 32.14
CA ASN A 70 -3.69 -8.31 33.38
C ASN A 70 -2.31 -7.65 33.21
N GLY A 71 -2.00 -7.13 32.01
CA GLY A 71 -0.68 -6.63 31.67
C GLY A 71 0.43 -7.70 31.65
N THR A 72 1.51 -7.41 30.93
CA THR A 72 2.66 -8.32 30.75
C THR A 72 3.94 -7.66 31.23
N GLU A 73 4.86 -8.42 31.83
CA GLU A 73 6.22 -7.90 32.09
C GLU A 73 7.02 -7.74 30.79
N GLN A 74 6.60 -8.46 29.73
CA GLN A 74 7.14 -8.27 28.40
C GLN A 74 6.74 -6.90 27.85
N ASP A 75 7.75 -6.14 27.49
CA ASP A 75 7.70 -4.82 26.84
C ASP A 75 7.36 -4.88 25.35
N SER A 76 7.04 -6.06 24.82
CA SER A 76 6.68 -6.28 23.42
C SER A 76 5.45 -7.16 23.26
N TYR A 77 4.71 -6.92 22.17
CA TYR A 77 3.49 -7.66 21.82
C TYR A 77 3.45 -7.92 20.31
N ILE A 78 3.32 -9.18 19.92
CA ILE A 78 3.31 -9.60 18.52
C ILE A 78 1.88 -9.84 18.06
N ILE A 79 1.52 -9.21 16.94
CA ILE A 79 0.23 -9.35 16.29
C ILE A 79 0.42 -10.16 15.01
N HIS A 80 -0.13 -11.38 15.00
CA HIS A 80 -0.04 -12.28 13.86
C HIS A 80 -1.16 -12.06 12.84
N GLY A 81 -0.82 -12.14 11.55
CA GLY A 81 -1.80 -12.33 10.47
C GLY A 81 -2.80 -11.20 10.26
N LYS A 82 -2.46 -9.97 10.66
CA LYS A 82 -3.38 -8.83 10.53
C LYS A 82 -3.29 -8.21 9.15
N THR A 83 -4.43 -8.15 8.45
CA THR A 83 -4.56 -7.63 7.08
C THR A 83 -5.23 -6.27 7.01
N GLN A 84 -5.50 -5.62 8.14
CA GLN A 84 -6.25 -4.36 8.19
C GLN A 84 -5.48 -3.28 8.92
N THR A 85 -5.56 -2.05 8.40
CA THR A 85 -5.02 -0.85 9.03
C THR A 85 -5.56 -0.71 10.45
N ALA A 86 -4.68 -0.42 11.40
CA ALA A 86 -5.05 -0.21 12.79
C ALA A 86 -4.07 0.72 13.51
N GLY A 87 -4.61 1.51 14.44
CA GLY A 87 -3.82 2.23 15.43
C GLY A 87 -3.66 1.44 16.72
N PHE A 88 -2.55 1.64 17.40
CA PHE A 88 -2.24 1.05 18.71
C PHE A 88 -1.68 2.11 19.66
N THR A 89 -1.90 1.91 20.95
CA THR A 89 -1.25 2.65 22.04
C THR A 89 -0.85 1.66 23.13
N CYS A 90 0.15 2.02 23.93
CA CYS A 90 0.53 1.26 25.12
C CYS A 90 0.49 2.13 26.37
N ARG A 91 0.38 1.45 27.51
CA ARG A 91 0.44 2.05 28.85
C ARG A 91 1.13 1.07 29.79
N ALA A 92 1.81 1.55 30.82
CA ALA A 92 2.39 0.70 31.85
C ALA A 92 1.72 0.91 33.21
N GLY A 93 1.62 -0.14 34.02
CA GLY A 93 1.13 -0.13 35.40
C GLY A 93 2.13 -0.77 36.37
N ARG A 94 2.19 -0.29 37.61
CA ARG A 94 3.02 -0.88 38.68
C ARG A 94 2.43 -0.63 40.07
N GLY A 95 2.80 -1.46 41.04
CA GLY A 95 2.41 -1.29 42.44
C GLY A 95 0.99 -1.77 42.77
N ASP A 96 0.62 -1.64 44.05
CA ASP A 96 -0.69 -2.00 44.59
C ASP A 96 -1.13 -0.91 45.61
N PRO A 97 -2.15 -0.07 45.31
CA PRO A 97 -2.97 -0.07 44.10
C PRO A 97 -2.19 0.34 42.86
N GLU A 98 -2.64 -0.14 41.69
CA GLU A 98 -1.88 0.00 40.45
C GLU A 98 -1.75 1.46 40.01
N TYR A 99 -0.51 1.94 39.99
CA TYR A 99 -0.12 3.24 39.47
C TYR A 99 0.27 3.11 38.01
N TYR A 100 -0.46 3.80 37.14
CA TYR A 100 -0.25 3.72 35.71
C TYR A 100 0.51 4.93 35.15
N SER A 101 1.22 4.74 34.05
CA SER A 101 1.74 5.79 33.17
C SER A 101 0.61 6.52 32.43
N ASP A 102 0.93 7.58 31.71
CA ASP A 102 0.08 8.05 30.61
C ASP A 102 0.16 7.11 29.41
N TYR A 103 -0.88 7.15 28.57
CA TYR A 103 -0.88 6.44 27.30
C TYR A 103 0.22 6.98 26.40
N SER A 104 0.81 6.11 25.60
CA SER A 104 1.68 6.55 24.52
C SER A 104 0.88 7.28 23.45
N ASP A 105 1.56 8.15 22.69
CA ASP A 105 0.99 8.64 21.44
C ASP A 105 0.68 7.44 20.52
N PRO A 106 -0.45 7.42 19.82
CA PRO A 106 -0.83 6.27 19.01
C PRO A 106 0.09 6.09 17.81
N LYS A 107 0.38 4.84 17.46
CA LYS A 107 1.12 4.46 16.25
C LYS A 107 0.24 3.60 15.35
N PHE A 108 0.37 3.80 14.05
CA PHE A 108 -0.46 3.14 13.05
C PHE A 108 0.35 2.15 12.23
N VAL A 109 -0.29 1.03 11.91
CA VAL A 109 0.16 0.11 10.88
C VAL A 109 -0.84 0.11 9.75
N TRP A 110 -0.36 0.21 8.52
CA TRP A 110 -1.20 0.32 7.33
C TRP A 110 -1.16 -0.97 6.53
N SER A 111 -2.34 -1.42 6.12
CA SER A 111 -2.46 -2.59 5.27
C SER A 111 -2.17 -2.23 3.81
N GLY A 112 -1.43 -3.12 3.13
CA GLY A 112 -1.32 -3.14 1.66
C GLY A 112 -2.40 -3.96 0.96
N ASP A 113 -3.44 -4.42 1.67
CA ASP A 113 -4.55 -5.18 1.07
C ASP A 113 -5.42 -4.29 0.16
N PHE A 114 -5.82 -4.82 -0.99
CA PHE A 114 -6.52 -4.10 -2.06
C PHE A 114 -8.05 -4.07 -1.88
N HIS A 115 -8.60 -4.83 -0.93
CA HIS A 115 -10.04 -4.84 -0.62
C HIS A 115 -10.40 -4.56 0.85
N PRO A 116 -9.99 -3.42 1.42
CA PRO A 116 -10.40 -3.04 2.77
C PRO A 116 -11.88 -2.61 2.84
N ALA A 117 -12.52 -2.75 4.00
CA ALA A 117 -13.87 -2.23 4.29
C ALA A 117 -13.99 -0.69 4.18
N ALA A 118 -12.83 -0.03 4.03
CA ALA A 118 -12.63 1.40 3.87
C ALA A 118 -11.46 1.59 2.90
N SER A 119 -11.63 2.36 1.83
CA SER A 119 -10.57 2.67 0.87
C SER A 119 -10.33 4.17 0.80
N LEU A 120 -9.07 4.54 0.59
CA LEU A 120 -8.64 5.88 0.26
C LEU A 120 -8.06 5.85 -1.16
N THR A 121 -8.66 6.63 -2.05
CA THR A 121 -8.15 6.89 -3.40
C THR A 121 -7.65 8.32 -3.49
N VAL A 122 -6.67 8.53 -4.36
CA VAL A 122 -6.02 9.82 -4.57
C VAL A 122 -6.14 10.19 -6.04
N ASN A 123 -6.55 11.43 -6.31
CA ASN A 123 -6.72 11.94 -7.66
C ASN A 123 -5.92 13.25 -7.84
N PRO A 124 -5.09 13.37 -8.90
CA PRO A 124 -4.87 12.39 -9.98
C PRO A 124 -4.19 11.11 -9.50
N ASP A 125 -4.62 9.95 -10.01
CA ASP A 125 -4.08 8.63 -9.65
C ASP A 125 -2.70 8.47 -10.29
N THR A 126 -1.65 8.74 -9.52
CA THR A 126 -0.26 8.74 -9.96
C THR A 126 0.57 7.98 -8.95
N VAL A 127 1.58 7.22 -9.37
CA VAL A 127 2.36 6.36 -8.46
C VAL A 127 3.10 7.17 -7.38
N GLN A 128 3.41 8.44 -7.63
CA GLN A 128 3.95 9.37 -6.66
C GLN A 128 3.24 10.72 -6.79
N HIS A 129 2.94 11.36 -5.65
CA HIS A 129 2.26 12.66 -5.65
C HIS A 129 3.17 13.76 -5.15
N PHE A 130 3.10 14.90 -5.84
CA PHE A 130 3.58 16.15 -5.28
C PHE A 130 2.62 16.73 -4.28
N SER A 131 3.20 17.50 -3.38
CA SER A 131 2.52 18.53 -2.64
C SER A 131 1.93 19.64 -3.56
N SER A 132 2.51 19.98 -4.72
CA SER A 132 2.12 21.19 -5.49
C SER A 132 0.89 21.12 -6.41
N THR A 133 0.28 19.95 -6.64
CA THR A 133 -1.04 19.85 -7.28
C THR A 133 -2.07 19.64 -6.19
N SER A 134 -3.19 20.37 -6.19
CA SER A 134 -4.30 20.05 -5.30
C SER A 134 -4.68 18.59 -5.50
N VAL A 135 -4.35 17.75 -4.53
CA VAL A 135 -4.75 16.34 -4.56
C VAL A 135 -6.12 16.23 -3.93
N SER A 136 -6.95 15.39 -4.52
CA SER A 136 -8.23 15.03 -3.95
C SER A 136 -8.10 13.63 -3.37
N LEU A 137 -8.29 13.52 -2.06
CA LEU A 137 -8.26 12.29 -1.30
C LEU A 137 -9.71 11.87 -1.03
N SER A 138 -10.18 10.81 -1.68
CA SER A 138 -11.56 10.35 -1.60
C SER A 138 -11.68 9.08 -0.76
N CYS A 139 -12.51 9.15 0.28
CA CYS A 139 -12.83 7.99 1.12
C CYS A 139 -14.06 7.27 0.59
N GLU A 140 -13.94 5.94 0.44
CA GLU A 140 -15.05 5.06 0.08
C GLU A 140 -15.14 3.88 1.06
N GLY A 141 -16.31 3.25 1.15
CA GLY A 141 -16.57 2.11 2.03
C GLY A 141 -17.97 2.13 2.61
N ASN A 142 -18.19 1.31 3.65
CA ASN A 142 -19.52 1.09 4.22
C ASN A 142 -19.97 2.18 5.24
N SER A 143 -19.29 3.33 5.27
CA SER A 143 -19.63 4.46 6.13
C SER A 143 -20.03 5.68 5.31
N THR A 144 -20.97 6.46 5.83
CA THR A 144 -21.35 7.77 5.28
C THR A 144 -20.64 8.93 5.97
N LYS A 145 -19.92 8.65 7.08
CA LYS A 145 -19.16 9.64 7.85
C LYS A 145 -17.68 9.26 7.80
N TRP A 146 -16.90 10.12 7.16
CA TRP A 146 -15.46 9.99 7.01
C TRP A 146 -14.77 11.25 7.51
N ARG A 147 -13.59 11.05 8.11
CA ARG A 147 -12.60 12.12 8.24
C ARG A 147 -11.31 11.66 7.57
N VAL A 148 -10.63 12.61 6.94
CA VAL A 148 -9.28 12.40 6.40
C VAL A 148 -8.27 12.94 7.41
N ILE A 149 -7.31 12.10 7.78
CA ILE A 149 -6.23 12.43 8.69
C ILE A 149 -4.90 12.38 7.94
N GLY A 150 -4.05 13.37 8.17
CA GLY A 150 -2.65 13.40 7.76
C GLY A 150 -1.74 13.29 8.99
N SER A 151 -0.67 12.50 8.88
CA SER A 151 0.34 12.36 9.92
C SER A 151 1.71 12.76 9.44
N ILE A 152 2.39 13.60 10.22
CA ILE A 152 3.79 13.98 10.02
C ILE A 152 4.64 13.19 11.01
N ASN A 153 5.62 12.44 10.50
CA ASN A 153 6.57 11.64 11.29
C ASN A 153 5.92 10.67 12.29
N ASN A 154 4.67 10.24 12.07
CA ASN A 154 3.89 9.45 13.03
C ASN A 154 3.74 10.09 14.42
N VAL A 155 3.78 11.43 14.49
CA VAL A 155 3.68 12.18 15.76
C VAL A 155 2.58 13.22 15.67
N PHE A 156 2.55 14.02 14.61
CA PHE A 156 1.60 15.13 14.49
C PHE A 156 0.43 14.75 13.60
N MET A 157 -0.75 14.64 14.22
CA MET A 157 -2.00 14.30 13.56
C MET A 157 -2.77 15.56 13.16
N LEU A 158 -3.15 15.66 11.90
CA LEU A 158 -3.79 16.82 11.31
C LEU A 158 -5.06 16.40 10.57
N GLN A 159 -6.17 17.07 10.85
CA GLN A 159 -7.39 16.87 10.07
C GLN A 159 -7.30 17.58 8.72
N CYS A 160 -8.03 17.06 7.74
CA CYS A 160 -8.16 17.71 6.45
C CYS A 160 -8.64 19.16 6.55
N SER A 161 -9.53 19.51 7.49
CA SER A 161 -9.97 20.90 7.71
C SER A 161 -8.83 21.90 7.94
N ILE A 162 -7.66 21.41 8.39
CA ILE A 162 -6.44 22.20 8.55
C ILE A 162 -5.60 22.16 7.27
N LEU A 163 -5.53 20.99 6.63
CA LEU A 163 -4.70 20.72 5.44
C LEU A 163 -5.35 21.17 4.12
N GLY A 164 -6.63 21.50 4.11
CA GLY A 164 -7.40 21.75 2.91
C GLY A 164 -8.90 21.83 3.19
N THR A 165 -9.71 21.40 2.22
CA THR A 165 -11.16 21.57 2.23
C THR A 165 -11.89 20.24 2.04
N MET A 166 -12.74 19.88 3.00
CA MET A 166 -13.63 18.71 2.89
C MET A 166 -14.85 19.02 2.02
N ASN A 167 -15.18 18.11 1.09
CA ASN A 167 -16.42 18.07 0.33
C ASN A 167 -16.98 16.64 0.38
N GLY A 168 -17.97 16.40 1.26
CA GLY A 168 -18.48 15.06 1.51
C GLY A 168 -17.40 14.14 2.10
N SER A 169 -17.11 13.03 1.41
CA SER A 169 -16.03 12.09 1.77
C SER A 169 -14.68 12.39 1.09
N THR A 170 -14.60 13.51 0.36
CA THR A 170 -13.39 13.91 -0.36
C THR A 170 -12.70 15.08 0.34
N CYS A 171 -11.41 14.96 0.61
CA CYS A 171 -10.53 16.01 1.09
C CYS A 171 -9.73 16.58 -0.08
N ASN A 172 -9.94 17.85 -0.41
CA ASN A 172 -9.07 18.58 -1.33
C ASN A 172 -7.93 19.19 -0.54
N VAL A 173 -6.73 18.65 -0.68
CA VAL A 173 -5.56 19.12 0.06
C VAL A 173 -4.99 20.33 -0.65
N ASP A 174 -5.12 21.49 -0.01
CA ASP A 174 -4.70 22.78 -0.56
C ASP A 174 -3.43 23.31 0.17
N ARG A 175 -3.15 22.82 1.39
CA ARG A 175 -2.01 23.27 2.22
C ARG A 175 -0.80 22.36 2.12
N ILE A 176 0.14 22.90 1.35
CA ILE A 176 1.36 22.32 0.80
C ILE A 176 2.59 22.18 1.74
N LEU A 177 2.61 21.37 2.81
CA LEU A 177 3.78 21.33 3.73
C LEU A 177 5.05 20.68 3.08
N PRO A 178 6.27 21.18 3.34
CA PRO A 178 7.54 20.62 2.84
C PRO A 178 7.99 19.41 3.67
N VAL A 179 7.06 18.53 4.02
CA VAL A 179 7.32 17.32 4.80
C VAL A 179 6.51 16.18 4.21
N ASP A 180 6.96 14.94 4.43
CA ASP A 180 6.20 13.77 4.02
C ASP A 180 5.01 13.62 4.96
N ILE A 181 3.82 13.45 4.38
CA ILE A 181 2.58 13.30 5.12
C ILE A 181 1.92 12.00 4.68
N VAL A 182 1.66 11.14 5.65
CA VAL A 182 0.88 9.92 5.42
C VAL A 182 -0.60 10.25 5.66
N TYR A 183 -1.42 10.02 4.65
CA TYR A 183 -2.86 10.27 4.70
C TYR A 183 -3.65 8.96 4.76
N TRP A 184 -4.73 8.95 5.53
CA TRP A 184 -5.71 7.87 5.53
C TRP A 184 -7.11 8.40 5.91
N CYS A 185 -8.11 7.58 5.65
CA CYS A 185 -9.50 7.81 6.05
C CYS A 185 -9.84 7.04 7.32
N GLU A 186 -10.64 7.68 8.16
CA GLU A 186 -11.19 7.07 9.37
C GLU A 186 -12.71 7.20 9.38
N SER A 187 -13.35 6.11 9.76
CA SER A 187 -14.75 6.06 10.17
C SER A 187 -14.82 5.56 11.62
N GLY A 188 -15.99 5.66 12.25
CA GLY A 188 -16.17 5.16 13.62
C GLY A 188 -15.89 3.65 13.79
N SER A 189 -15.80 2.89 12.70
CA SER A 189 -15.59 1.43 12.71
C SER A 189 -14.38 0.94 11.93
N ALA A 190 -13.78 1.76 11.06
CA ALA A 190 -12.74 1.30 10.13
C ALA A 190 -11.71 2.39 9.79
N PHE A 191 -10.49 1.93 9.50
CA PHE A 191 -9.40 2.70 8.93
C PHE A 191 -9.16 2.23 7.49
N SER A 192 -8.89 3.15 6.56
CA SER A 192 -8.55 2.80 5.18
C SER A 192 -7.08 2.37 5.01
N ASN A 193 -6.70 2.01 3.79
CA ASN A 193 -5.29 2.09 3.37
C ASN A 193 -4.76 3.53 3.54
N ALA A 194 -3.43 3.66 3.53
CA ALA A 194 -2.77 4.95 3.60
C ALA A 194 -1.94 5.24 2.35
N VAL A 195 -1.81 6.53 2.06
CA VAL A 195 -0.96 7.03 0.97
C VAL A 195 0.08 7.98 1.56
N ASN A 196 1.34 7.83 1.16
CA ASN A 196 2.41 8.75 1.55
C ASN A 196 2.60 9.80 0.45
N ILE A 197 2.38 11.07 0.77
CA ILE A 197 2.55 12.18 -0.16
C ILE A 197 3.81 12.95 0.25
N THR A 198 4.81 12.93 -0.63
CA THR A 198 6.13 13.51 -0.35
C THR A 198 6.24 14.99 -0.72
N GLY A 199 6.98 15.75 0.10
CA GLY A 199 7.06 17.20 -0.01
C GLY A 199 8.14 17.77 -0.96
N HIS A 200 9.09 16.93 -1.43
CA HIS A 200 10.36 17.42 -2.01
C HIS A 200 10.61 17.03 -3.47
N ILE A 201 10.80 15.74 -3.77
CA ILE A 201 11.20 15.21 -5.08
C ILE A 201 10.39 13.95 -5.38
N ILE A 202 9.88 13.83 -6.60
CA ILE A 202 9.18 12.62 -7.04
C ILE A 202 9.71 12.15 -8.40
N LEU A 203 9.54 10.85 -8.62
CA LEU A 203 9.60 10.22 -9.92
C LEU A 203 8.19 10.17 -10.53
N VAL A 204 8.06 10.75 -11.71
CA VAL A 204 6.91 10.59 -12.61
C VAL A 204 7.15 9.33 -13.43
N SER A 205 6.39 8.27 -13.12
CA SER A 205 6.43 6.98 -13.80
C SER A 205 5.03 6.63 -14.35
N PRO A 206 4.93 5.74 -15.36
CA PRO A 206 3.64 5.26 -15.84
C PRO A 206 2.87 4.54 -14.72
N VAL A 207 1.54 4.70 -14.72
CA VAL A 207 0.63 4.07 -13.74
C VAL A 207 0.25 2.66 -14.17
N HIS A 208 0.21 2.40 -15.48
CA HIS A 208 -0.12 1.11 -16.07
C HIS A 208 1.13 0.43 -16.62
N PRO A 209 1.16 -0.91 -16.69
CA PRO A 209 2.26 -1.65 -17.33
C PRO A 209 2.51 -1.16 -18.75
N VAL A 210 3.77 -0.97 -19.11
CA VAL A 210 4.18 -0.49 -20.45
C VAL A 210 4.33 -1.69 -21.38
N THR A 211 3.79 -1.60 -22.60
CA THR A 211 3.94 -2.70 -23.58
C THR A 211 5.37 -2.78 -24.10
N GLU A 212 5.89 -3.98 -24.31
CA GLU A 212 7.16 -4.16 -25.00
C GLU A 212 7.17 -3.48 -26.38
N GLY A 213 8.27 -2.81 -26.71
CA GLY A 213 8.46 -2.05 -27.93
C GLY A 213 7.93 -0.61 -27.88
N ASP A 214 7.06 -0.27 -26.92
CA ASP A 214 6.61 1.11 -26.72
C ASP A 214 7.73 1.97 -26.11
N SER A 215 7.64 3.29 -26.29
CA SER A 215 8.52 4.24 -25.63
C SER A 215 7.89 4.74 -24.32
N VAL A 216 8.67 4.84 -23.25
CA VAL A 216 8.26 5.45 -21.98
C VAL A 216 9.24 6.57 -21.60
N THR A 217 8.70 7.64 -21.02
CA THR A 217 9.51 8.71 -20.43
C THR A 217 9.26 8.76 -18.92
N LEU A 218 10.32 8.58 -18.16
CA LEU A 218 10.37 8.82 -16.73
C LEU A 218 10.80 10.27 -16.49
N GLY A 219 10.04 10.98 -15.67
CA GLY A 219 10.37 12.34 -15.27
C GLY A 219 10.83 12.38 -13.83
N CYS A 220 11.85 13.17 -13.52
CA CYS A 220 12.14 13.57 -12.16
C CYS A 220 11.70 15.02 -12.03
N LYS A 221 10.94 15.32 -10.99
CA LYS A 221 10.43 16.68 -10.80
C LYS A 221 10.66 17.11 -9.36
N LEU A 222 10.92 18.39 -9.20
CA LEU A 222 11.09 19.04 -7.90
C LEU A 222 10.00 20.09 -7.73
N ARG A 223 9.71 20.37 -6.46
CA ARG A 223 8.69 21.34 -6.05
C ARG A 223 8.89 22.74 -6.68
N THR A 224 10.13 23.23 -6.75
CA THR A 224 10.42 24.65 -6.98
C THR A 224 10.85 24.98 -8.42
N GLN A 225 11.18 23.99 -9.25
CA GLN A 225 11.71 24.22 -10.59
C GLN A 225 11.31 23.09 -11.55
N ASN A 226 10.96 23.48 -12.79
CA ASN A 226 10.71 22.55 -13.90
C ASN A 226 12.00 22.08 -14.61
N VAL A 227 13.13 22.74 -14.36
CA VAL A 227 14.40 22.41 -15.03
C VAL A 227 15.39 21.93 -13.99
N LEU A 228 15.67 20.63 -14.03
CA LEU A 228 16.59 19.99 -13.11
C LEU A 228 17.83 19.55 -13.85
N SER A 229 18.92 20.24 -13.58
CA SER A 229 20.26 19.82 -14.00
C SER A 229 20.88 18.94 -12.93
N ASN A 230 21.65 17.92 -13.32
CA ASN A 230 22.26 16.94 -12.42
C ASN A 230 21.24 16.05 -11.69
N VAL A 231 20.29 15.49 -12.45
CA VAL A 231 19.41 14.44 -11.94
C VAL A 231 20.02 13.07 -12.25
N PHE A 232 19.99 12.22 -11.24
CA PHE A 232 20.38 10.82 -11.36
C PHE A 232 19.14 9.95 -11.33
N PHE A 233 19.02 9.04 -12.29
CA PHE A 233 17.98 8.00 -12.29
C PHE A 233 18.60 6.67 -11.90
N TYR A 234 17.87 5.92 -11.07
CA TYR A 234 18.27 4.61 -10.60
C TYR A 234 17.19 3.58 -10.95
N LYS A 235 17.63 2.36 -11.27
CA LYS A 235 16.82 1.15 -11.37
C LYS A 235 17.39 0.11 -10.42
N ASP A 236 16.58 -0.42 -9.50
CA ASP A 236 16.98 -1.42 -8.50
C ASP A 236 18.25 -0.98 -7.76
N ASP A 237 18.26 0.29 -7.33
CA ASP A 237 19.37 0.99 -6.68
C ASP A 237 20.67 1.14 -7.51
N LYS A 238 20.65 0.77 -8.79
CA LYS A 238 21.77 0.97 -9.72
C LYS A 238 21.53 2.23 -10.56
N LEU A 239 22.56 3.07 -10.67
CA LEU A 239 22.52 4.27 -11.49
C LEU A 239 22.38 3.88 -12.98
N ILE A 240 21.31 4.34 -13.64
CA ILE A 240 21.02 4.05 -15.06
C ILE A 240 21.22 5.28 -15.96
N GLN A 241 21.06 6.50 -15.44
CA GLN A 241 21.25 7.72 -16.21
C GLN A 241 21.66 8.89 -15.31
N ASN A 242 22.57 9.73 -15.82
CA ASN A 242 22.98 10.99 -15.22
C ASN A 242 22.79 12.13 -16.24
N ASP A 243 21.63 12.78 -16.26
CA ASP A 243 21.37 13.84 -17.24
C ASP A 243 20.95 15.17 -16.58
N SER A 244 21.16 16.24 -17.34
CA SER A 244 20.87 17.63 -17.04
C SER A 244 19.43 18.06 -17.33
N ARG A 245 18.60 17.14 -17.84
CA ARG A 245 17.27 17.44 -18.39
C ARG A 245 16.10 17.00 -17.51
N GLY A 246 16.34 16.36 -16.38
CA GLY A 246 15.29 15.90 -15.47
C GLY A 246 14.34 14.85 -16.05
N GLU A 247 14.57 14.35 -17.26
CA GLU A 247 13.77 13.31 -17.91
C GLU A 247 14.69 12.24 -18.51
N MET A 248 14.19 11.01 -18.52
CA MET A 248 14.82 9.82 -19.09
C MET A 248 13.80 9.09 -19.95
N SER A 249 14.15 8.81 -21.20
CA SER A 249 13.28 8.05 -22.10
C SER A 249 13.90 6.69 -22.43
N ILE A 250 13.09 5.64 -22.32
CA ILE A 250 13.39 4.30 -22.83
C ILE A 250 12.62 4.18 -24.14
N SER A 251 13.34 4.17 -25.26
CA SER A 251 12.73 4.28 -26.60
C SER A 251 12.01 3.01 -27.06
N ALA A 252 12.46 1.85 -26.60
CA ALA A 252 11.88 0.55 -26.90
C ALA A 252 11.96 -0.32 -25.63
N VAL A 253 10.86 -0.37 -24.89
CA VAL A 253 10.78 -1.11 -23.62
C VAL A 253 10.90 -2.62 -23.86
N SER A 254 11.65 -3.29 -22.98
CA SER A 254 11.86 -4.73 -22.96
C SER A 254 11.56 -5.31 -21.57
N GLU A 255 11.40 -6.63 -21.45
CA GLU A 255 11.29 -7.31 -20.15
C GLU A 255 12.41 -6.90 -19.17
N SER A 256 13.61 -6.62 -19.68
CA SER A 256 14.75 -6.19 -18.85
C SER A 256 14.63 -4.79 -18.27
N ASP A 257 13.65 -3.99 -18.70
CA ASP A 257 13.34 -2.67 -18.15
C ASP A 257 12.35 -2.74 -16.97
N GLU A 258 11.82 -3.91 -16.63
CA GLU A 258 10.97 -4.05 -15.44
C GLU A 258 11.80 -3.89 -14.15
N GLY A 259 11.32 -3.09 -13.19
CA GLY A 259 12.01 -2.92 -11.90
C GLY A 259 11.57 -1.70 -11.06
N PHE A 260 12.28 -1.45 -9.96
CA PHE A 260 12.06 -0.29 -9.09
C PHE A 260 12.89 0.91 -9.53
N TYR A 261 12.22 1.99 -9.90
CA TYR A 261 12.84 3.24 -10.33
C TYR A 261 12.77 4.30 -9.24
N LYS A 262 13.83 5.11 -9.12
CA LYS A 262 13.85 6.34 -8.30
C LYS A 262 14.74 7.40 -8.97
N CYS A 263 14.52 8.67 -8.63
CA CYS A 263 15.42 9.74 -9.05
C CYS A 263 16.05 10.45 -7.86
N GLN A 264 17.20 11.08 -8.09
CA GLN A 264 17.93 11.83 -7.08
C GLN A 264 18.36 13.19 -7.62
N TYR A 265 18.23 14.20 -6.78
CA TYR A 265 18.74 15.54 -7.05
C TYR A 265 19.35 16.13 -5.79
N SER A 266 20.55 16.71 -5.92
CA SER A 266 21.25 17.38 -4.81
C SER A 266 21.35 16.52 -3.53
N GLY A 267 21.62 15.22 -3.69
CA GLY A 267 21.73 14.28 -2.57
C GLY A 267 20.41 13.81 -1.96
N LYS A 268 19.24 14.26 -2.47
CA LYS A 268 17.91 13.80 -2.04
C LYS A 268 17.31 12.85 -3.05
N GLU A 269 16.80 11.70 -2.59
CA GLU A 269 16.17 10.68 -3.42
C GLU A 269 14.64 10.77 -3.34
N SER A 270 13.97 10.44 -4.44
CA SER A 270 12.52 10.21 -4.48
C SER A 270 12.18 8.85 -3.87
N PRO A 271 10.91 8.61 -3.50
CA PRO A 271 10.40 7.26 -3.32
C PRO A 271 10.67 6.37 -4.55
N GLN A 272 10.69 5.06 -4.34
CA GLN A 272 10.76 4.07 -5.42
C GLN A 272 9.38 3.86 -6.06
N SER A 273 9.35 3.61 -7.37
CA SER A 273 8.17 3.27 -8.15
C SER A 273 8.44 2.02 -8.97
N TRP A 274 7.52 1.04 -8.93
CA TRP A 274 7.63 -0.15 -9.77
C TRP A 274 7.13 0.15 -11.18
N MET A 275 7.96 -0.10 -12.19
CA MET A 275 7.55 -0.06 -13.59
C MET A 275 7.43 -1.49 -14.11
N ALA A 276 6.19 -1.93 -14.34
CA ALA A 276 5.90 -3.25 -14.91
C ALA A 276 5.94 -3.22 -16.45
N VAL A 277 6.39 -4.32 -17.06
CA VAL A 277 6.41 -4.48 -18.51
C VAL A 277 5.41 -5.55 -18.93
N LYS A 278 4.56 -5.23 -19.89
CA LYS A 278 3.61 -6.17 -20.48
C LYS A 278 4.17 -6.67 -21.80
N SER A 279 4.35 -7.99 -21.91
CA SER A 279 4.78 -8.63 -23.15
C SER A 279 3.87 -8.21 -24.31
N SER A 280 4.45 -7.91 -25.47
CA SER A 280 3.65 -7.73 -26.69
C SER A 280 3.16 -9.11 -27.14
N SER A 281 2.13 -9.64 -26.47
CA SER A 281 1.41 -10.78 -27.01
C SER A 281 0.70 -10.26 -28.25
N SER A 282 1.35 -10.38 -29.41
CA SER A 282 0.60 -10.84 -30.57
C SER A 282 -0.13 -12.07 -30.06
N GLU A 283 -1.43 -11.94 -29.81
CA GLU A 283 -2.31 -13.08 -29.94
C GLU A 283 -2.05 -13.61 -31.35
N LYS A 284 -1.05 -14.48 -31.49
CA LYS A 284 -1.04 -15.50 -32.52
C LYS A 284 -2.21 -16.36 -32.13
N SER A 285 -3.39 -15.85 -32.48
CA SER A 285 -4.64 -16.54 -32.32
C SER A 285 -4.38 -17.92 -32.91
N SER A 286 -4.52 -18.95 -32.09
CA SER A 286 -4.48 -20.34 -32.53
C SER A 286 -5.71 -20.68 -33.40
N PHE A 287 -6.57 -19.69 -33.63
CA PHE A 287 -7.77 -19.71 -34.44
C PHE A 287 -7.55 -20.19 -35.89
N PRO A 288 -6.52 -19.76 -36.66
CA PRO A 288 -6.27 -20.29 -37.99
C PRO A 288 -5.85 -21.77 -37.94
N VAL A 289 -5.06 -22.16 -36.95
CA VAL A 289 -4.56 -23.55 -36.81
C VAL A 289 -5.69 -24.50 -36.45
N LEU A 290 -6.58 -24.13 -35.53
CA LEU A 290 -7.76 -24.91 -35.18
C LEU A 290 -8.75 -25.03 -36.35
N LEU A 291 -8.98 -23.96 -37.11
CA LEU A 291 -9.81 -23.98 -38.32
C LEU A 291 -9.24 -24.91 -39.40
N ILE A 292 -7.93 -24.83 -39.66
CA ILE A 292 -7.25 -25.70 -40.63
C ILE A 292 -7.29 -27.17 -40.16
N THR A 293 -7.02 -27.42 -38.88
CA THR A 293 -7.03 -28.78 -38.32
C THR A 293 -8.45 -29.38 -38.37
N GLY A 294 -9.49 -28.58 -38.06
CA GLY A 294 -10.89 -28.99 -38.17
C GLY A 294 -11.31 -29.31 -39.60
N LEU A 295 -10.91 -28.49 -40.58
CA LEU A 295 -11.16 -28.73 -42.01
C LEU A 295 -10.48 -30.01 -42.50
N VAL A 296 -9.21 -30.23 -42.15
CA VAL A 296 -8.46 -31.42 -42.56
C VAL A 296 -9.08 -32.69 -41.97
N CYS A 297 -9.39 -32.68 -40.67
CA CYS A 297 -10.07 -33.81 -40.01
C CYS A 297 -11.45 -34.07 -40.62
N GLY A 298 -12.21 -33.03 -40.93
CA GLY A 298 -13.53 -33.14 -41.58
C GLY A 298 -13.44 -33.79 -42.96
N VAL A 299 -12.52 -33.34 -43.81
CA VAL A 299 -12.30 -33.92 -45.15
C VAL A 299 -11.85 -35.38 -45.05
N LEU A 300 -10.96 -35.70 -44.11
CA LEU A 300 -10.50 -37.08 -43.90
C LEU A 300 -11.66 -38.01 -43.54
N LEU A 301 -12.54 -37.59 -42.64
CA LEU A 301 -13.72 -38.36 -42.21
C LEU A 301 -14.69 -38.60 -43.38
N ILE A 302 -14.92 -37.60 -44.23
CA ILE A 302 -15.77 -37.74 -45.41
C ILE A 302 -15.18 -38.76 -46.39
N LEU A 303 -13.86 -38.72 -46.63
CA LEU A 303 -13.18 -39.69 -47.50
C LEU A 303 -13.28 -41.11 -46.94
N ILE A 304 -13.12 -41.29 -45.62
CA ILE A 304 -13.27 -42.59 -44.96
C ILE A 304 -14.72 -43.10 -45.10
N LEU A 305 -15.72 -42.25 -44.89
CA LEU A 305 -17.14 -42.60 -45.06
C LEU A 305 -17.46 -43.01 -46.50
N LEU A 306 -16.96 -42.26 -47.49
CA LEU A 306 -17.12 -42.60 -48.90
C LEU A 306 -16.44 -43.93 -49.24
N PHE A 307 -15.25 -44.18 -48.70
CA PHE A 307 -14.55 -45.45 -48.87
C PHE A 307 -15.33 -46.63 -48.26
N LEU A 308 -15.86 -46.46 -47.05
CA LEU A 308 -16.71 -47.46 -46.39
C LEU A 308 -18.00 -47.71 -47.18
N LEU A 309 -18.66 -46.67 -47.70
CA LEU A 309 -19.82 -46.80 -48.58
C LEU A 309 -19.47 -47.56 -49.86
N MET A 310 -18.33 -47.27 -50.49
CA MET A 310 -17.86 -48.00 -51.67
C MET A 310 -17.57 -49.48 -51.35
N CYS A 311 -17.00 -49.79 -50.19
CA CYS A 311 -16.81 -51.15 -49.70
C CYS A 311 -18.16 -51.86 -49.44
N CYS A 312 -19.13 -51.18 -48.84
CA CYS A 312 -20.48 -51.70 -48.63
C CYS A 312 -21.21 -51.95 -49.97
N CYS A 313 -21.15 -51.01 -50.91
CA CYS A 313 -21.72 -51.16 -52.25
C CYS A 313 -21.06 -52.31 -53.05
N ARG A 314 -19.75 -52.54 -52.88
CA ARG A 314 -19.06 -53.71 -53.43
C ARG A 314 -19.49 -55.01 -52.79
N LYS A 315 -19.75 -55.03 -51.48
CA LYS A 315 -20.32 -56.20 -50.77
C LYS A 315 -21.74 -56.52 -51.26
N ILE A 316 -22.60 -55.50 -51.44
CA ILE A 316 -23.98 -55.70 -51.92
C ILE A 316 -24.00 -56.16 -53.39
N LYS A 317 -23.09 -55.67 -54.24
CA LYS A 317 -22.92 -56.21 -55.60
C LYS A 317 -22.33 -57.63 -55.62
N GLY A 318 -21.60 -58.05 -54.58
CA GLY A 318 -21.10 -59.41 -54.43
C GLY A 318 -22.18 -60.42 -54.01
N GLU A 319 -23.19 -59.99 -53.25
CA GLU A 319 -24.31 -60.86 -52.85
C GLU A 319 -25.39 -61.01 -53.94
N MET A 320 -25.46 -60.07 -54.90
CA MET A 320 -26.39 -60.17 -56.03
C MET A 320 -26.01 -61.24 -57.07
N PHE A 321 -24.83 -61.86 -56.95
CA PHE A 321 -24.38 -62.96 -57.83
C PHE A 321 -24.57 -64.37 -57.22
N TYR A 322 -25.15 -64.50 -56.03
CA TYR A 322 -25.38 -65.81 -55.37
C TYR A 322 -26.85 -66.22 -55.23
N ILE A 323 -27.78 -65.50 -55.86
CA ILE A 323 -29.18 -65.93 -55.99
C ILE A 323 -29.53 -65.98 -57.48
N GLN A 324 -29.13 -67.06 -58.15
CA GLN A 324 -29.76 -67.55 -59.37
C GLN A 324 -29.62 -69.07 -59.44
#